data_AF-A0A7C3PYU0-F1
#
_entry.id   AF-A0A7C3PYU0-F1
#
_cell.length_a   1.000
_cell.length_b   1.000
_cell.length_c   1.000
_cell.angle_alpha   90.00
_cell.angle_beta   90.00
_cell.angle_gamma   90.00
#
_symmetry.space_group_name_H-M   'P 1'
#
loop_
_entity.id
_entity.type
_entity.pdbx_description
1 polymer ?
#
loop_
_entity_poly.entity_id
_entity_poly.type
_entity_poly.pdbx_seq_one_letter_code
_entity_poly.pdbx_strand_id
1 'polypeptide(L)'
;MEGRQSEVRSALERLAQQRGFTHRHAQEHAALLICDCIESKESAMIEAPTGSGKSLAALIPALVQARQGKRVVIATYTNVLA
;
A
#
# COMPACT_ATOMS: atom_id res chain seq x y z
N MET A 1 8.72 -13.95 9.95
CA MET A 1 8.54 -13.04 8.80
C MET A 1 7.46 -12.03 9.17
N GLU A 2 7.70 -11.17 10.16
CA GLU A 2 6.65 -10.30 10.74
C GLU A 2 6.98 -8.80 10.66
N GLY A 3 8.19 -8.47 10.17
CA GLY A 3 8.68 -7.09 10.16
C GLY A 3 7.92 -6.16 9.20
N ARG A 4 7.77 -6.55 7.92
CA ARG A 4 7.24 -5.62 6.90
C ARG A 4 5.75 -5.32 7.08
N GLN A 5 4.95 -6.34 7.38
CA GLN A 5 3.54 -6.18 7.74
C GLN A 5 3.37 -5.21 8.92
N SER A 6 4.20 -5.35 9.96
CA SER A 6 4.16 -4.44 11.12
C SER A 6 4.50 -2.99 10.74
N GLU A 7 5.44 -2.78 9.82
CA GLU A 7 5.79 -1.44 9.33
C GLU A 7 4.64 -0.82 8.51
N VAL A 8 3.99 -1.60 7.65
CA VAL A 8 2.81 -1.17 6.87
C VAL A 8 1.67 -0.81 7.80
N ARG A 9 1.35 -1.66 8.78
CA ARG A 9 0.30 -1.42 9.78
C ARG A 9 0.61 -0.16 10.60
N SER A 10 1.84 -0.02 11.10
CA SER A 10 2.25 1.17 11.84
C SER A 10 2.15 2.45 10.99
N ALA A 11 2.46 2.38 9.69
CA ALA A 11 2.28 3.52 8.79
C ALA A 11 0.80 3.90 8.61
N LEU A 12 -0.09 2.92 8.46
CA LEU A 12 -1.54 3.13 8.39
C LEU A 12 -2.09 3.70 9.70
N GLU A 13 -1.63 3.21 10.85
CA GLU A 13 -2.02 3.73 12.16
C GLU A 13 -1.60 5.19 12.36
N ARG A 14 -0.37 5.56 11.97
CA ARG A 14 0.07 6.97 11.98
C ARG A 14 -0.78 7.85 11.07
N LEU A 15 -1.17 7.32 9.92
CA LEU A 15 -2.03 8.03 8.96
C LEU A 15 -3.45 8.18 9.52
N ALA A 16 -3.96 7.18 10.25
CA ALA A 16 -5.26 7.21 10.92
C ALA A 16 -5.39 8.35 11.95
N GLN A 17 -4.27 8.80 12.52
CA GLN A 17 -4.24 9.93 13.46
C GLN A 17 -4.18 11.30 12.78
N GLN A 18 -4.04 11.37 11.45
CA GLN A 18 -3.96 12.64 10.73
C GLN A 18 -5.34 13.26 10.51
N ARG A 19 -5.45 14.58 10.72
CA ARG A 19 -6.69 15.31 10.47
C ARG A 19 -7.09 15.18 8.99
N GLY A 20 -8.35 14.83 8.75
CA GLY A 20 -8.90 14.68 7.39
C GLY A 20 -8.63 13.32 6.74
N PHE A 21 -7.93 12.41 7.42
CA PHE A 21 -7.88 11.02 7.00
C PHE A 21 -9.11 10.27 7.49
N THR A 22 -9.66 9.42 6.63
CA THR A 22 -10.73 8.48 6.96
C THR A 22 -10.19 7.09 6.75
N HIS A 23 -10.12 6.32 7.84
CA HIS A 23 -9.73 4.91 7.78
C HIS A 23 -10.75 4.12 6.97
N ARG A 24 -10.26 3.20 6.13
CA ARG A 24 -11.06 2.32 5.29
C ARG A 24 -10.47 0.93 5.37
N HIS A 25 -11.24 -0.05 5.88
CA HIS A 25 -10.77 -1.43 5.99
C HIS A 25 -10.30 -2.02 4.65
N ALA A 26 -10.97 -1.71 3.54
CA ALA A 26 -10.55 -2.18 2.21
C ALA A 26 -9.17 -1.64 1.80
N GLN A 27 -8.82 -0.41 2.18
CA GLN A 27 -7.51 0.18 1.91
C GLN A 27 -6.41 -0.54 2.71
N GLU A 28 -6.65 -0.80 4.00
CA GLU A 28 -5.73 -1.54 4.86
C GLU A 28 -5.54 -2.97 4.36
N HIS A 29 -6.63 -3.67 4.04
CA HIS A 29 -6.56 -5.05 3.54
C HIS A 29 -5.78 -5.12 2.22
N ALA A 30 -6.03 -4.21 1.27
CA ALA A 30 -5.27 -4.14 0.03
C ALA A 30 -3.78 -3.85 0.28
N ALA A 31 -3.44 -2.95 1.21
CA ALA A 31 -2.04 -2.64 1.53
C ALA A 31 -1.29 -3.84 2.10
N LEU A 32 -1.94 -4.60 2.99
CA LEU A 32 -1.36 -5.81 3.59
C LEU A 32 -1.22 -6.92 2.56
N LEU A 33 -2.24 -7.14 1.71
CA LEU A 33 -2.17 -8.11 0.61
C LEU A 33 -1.05 -7.79 -0.38
N ILE A 34 -0.89 -6.51 -0.76
CA ILE A 34 0.21 -6.08 -1.63
C ILE A 34 1.57 -6.35 -0.95
N CYS A 35 1.68 -6.06 0.36
CA CYS A 35 2.89 -6.37 1.11
C CYS A 35 3.19 -7.87 1.03
N ASP A 36 2.23 -8.73 1.34
CA ASP A 36 2.39 -10.19 1.32
C ASP A 36 2.82 -10.70 -0.05
N CYS A 37 2.18 -10.26 -1.13
CA CYS A 37 2.55 -10.66 -2.48
C CYS A 37 3.97 -10.22 -2.85
N ILE A 38 4.40 -9.03 -2.42
CA ILE A 38 5.79 -8.58 -2.61
C ILE A 38 6.77 -9.48 -1.84
N GLU A 39 6.42 -9.91 -0.62
CA GLU A 39 7.27 -10.80 0.18
C GLU A 39 7.33 -12.22 -0.37
N SER A 40 6.17 -12.78 -0.75
CA SER A 40 6.04 -14.12 -1.31
C SER A 40 6.48 -14.21 -2.78
N LYS A 41 6.72 -13.06 -3.43
CA LYS A 41 7.01 -12.94 -4.87
C LYS A 41 5.87 -13.48 -5.74
N GLU A 42 4.65 -13.31 -5.28
CA GLU A 42 3.43 -13.66 -6.01
C GLU A 42 2.78 -12.42 -6.62
N SER A 43 1.81 -12.65 -7.49
CA SER A 43 1.00 -11.59 -8.10
C SER A 43 -0.41 -11.61 -7.52
N ALA A 44 -0.98 -10.43 -7.31
CA ALA A 44 -2.37 -10.25 -6.92
C ALA A 44 -3.10 -9.33 -7.90
N MET A 45 -4.40 -9.57 -8.06
CA MET A 45 -5.33 -8.67 -8.72
C MET A 45 -6.28 -8.11 -7.66
N ILE A 46 -6.37 -6.79 -7.58
CA ILE A 46 -7.20 -6.10 -6.58
C ILE A 46 -8.15 -5.16 -7.33
N GLU A 47 -9.44 -5.44 -7.25
CA GLU A 47 -10.46 -4.51 -7.69
C GLU A 47 -10.71 -3.47 -6.60
N ALA A 48 -10.47 -2.20 -6.94
CA ALA A 48 -10.61 -1.09 -6.00
C ALA A 48 -11.34 0.08 -6.65
N PRO A 49 -12.64 0.29 -6.32
CA PRO A 49 -13.44 1.40 -6.85
C PRO A 49 -12.85 2.77 -6.53
N THR A 50 -13.34 3.82 -7.20
CA THR A 50 -12.99 5.21 -6.89
C THR A 50 -13.31 5.54 -5.43
N GLY A 51 -12.47 6.37 -4.79
CA GLY A 51 -12.66 6.73 -3.38
C GLY A 51 -12.28 5.66 -2.34
N SER A 52 -11.89 4.44 -2.77
CA SER A 52 -11.42 3.36 -1.88
C SER A 52 -10.07 3.64 -1.21
N GLY A 53 -9.32 4.63 -1.68
CA GLY A 53 -7.97 4.93 -1.18
C GLY A 53 -6.87 4.05 -1.78
N LYS A 54 -7.13 3.41 -2.93
CA LYS A 54 -6.20 2.50 -3.65
C LYS A 54 -4.78 3.04 -3.87
N SER A 55 -4.62 4.33 -4.09
CA SER A 55 -3.28 4.93 -4.28
C SER A 55 -2.43 4.79 -3.01
N LEU A 56 -2.98 5.12 -1.84
CA LEU A 56 -2.29 4.93 -0.56
C LEU A 56 -2.10 3.44 -0.24
N ALA A 57 -3.07 2.59 -0.57
CA ALA A 57 -2.95 1.15 -0.38
C ALA A 57 -1.76 0.57 -1.15
N ALA A 58 -1.46 1.07 -2.36
CA ALA A 58 -0.29 0.66 -3.12
C ALA A 58 1.01 1.34 -2.65
N LEU A 59 0.95 2.63 -2.30
CA LEU A 59 2.14 3.43 -1.99
C LEU A 59 2.80 3.06 -0.66
N ILE A 60 2.01 2.75 0.39
CA ILE A 60 2.56 2.41 1.71
C ILE A 60 3.47 1.17 1.66
N PRO A 61 3.03 -0.01 1.17
CA PRO A 61 3.91 -1.17 1.07
C PRO A 61 5.05 -0.96 0.05
N ALA A 62 4.83 -0.18 -1.02
CA ALA A 62 5.88 0.20 -1.95
C ALA A 62 7.01 0.99 -1.28
N LEU A 63 6.68 1.96 -0.43
CA LEU A 63 7.67 2.76 0.32
C LEU A 63 8.42 1.90 1.35
N VAL A 64 7.72 1.02 2.06
CA VAL A 64 8.36 0.05 2.96
C VAL A 64 9.38 -0.80 2.19
N GLN A 65 9.01 -1.27 1.00
CA GLN A 65 9.93 -2.06 0.17
C GLN A 65 11.10 -1.22 -0.39
N ALA A 66 10.85 0.04 -0.77
CA ALA A 66 11.87 0.95 -1.28
C ALA A 66 12.92 1.34 -0.23
N ARG A 67 12.50 1.52 1.03
CA ARG A 67 13.39 1.81 2.16
C ARG A 67 14.38 0.68 2.47
N GLN A 68 14.13 -0.53 1.97
CA GLN A 68 15.07 -1.66 2.04
C GLN A 68 16.08 -1.67 0.88
N GLY A 69 16.17 -0.58 0.11
CA GLY A 69 17.06 -0.47 -1.04
C GLY A 69 16.57 -1.20 -2.29
N LYS A 70 15.34 -1.73 -2.29
CA LYS A 70 14.76 -2.34 -3.50
C LYS A 70 14.12 -1.27 -4.38
N ARG A 71 14.22 -1.44 -5.70
CA ARG A 71 13.49 -0.60 -6.64
C ARG A 71 12.03 -1.03 -6.69
N VAL A 72 11.11 -0.08 -6.56
CA VAL A 72 9.68 -0.27 -6.78
C VAL A 72 9.22 0.59 -7.95
N VAL A 73 8.40 0.02 -8.82
CA VAL A 73 7.83 0.71 -9.98
C VAL A 73 6.32 0.75 -9.81
N ILE A 74 5.74 1.95 -9.95
CA ILE A 74 4.29 2.15 -10.00
C ILE A 74 3.95 2.57 -11.42
N ALA A 75 3.15 1.75 -12.10
CA ALA A 75 2.69 2.03 -13.44
C ALA A 75 1.23 2.46 -13.41
N THR A 76 0.91 3.53 -14.14
CA THR A 76 -0.44 4.08 -14.25
C THR A 76 -0.81 4.25 -15.72
N TYR A 77 -2.11 4.37 -16.01
CA TYR A 77 -2.63 4.35 -17.37
C TYR A 77 -2.29 5.62 -18.17
N THR A 78 -2.20 6.79 -17.52
CA THR A 78 -1.93 8.06 -18.21
C THR A 78 -0.91 8.91 -17.47
N ASN A 79 -0.21 9.77 -18.23
CA ASN A 79 0.79 10.70 -17.69
C ASN A 79 0.18 11.74 -16.72
N VAL A 80 -1.12 11.99 -16.80
CA VAL A 80 -1.84 12.89 -15.86
C VAL A 80 -1.91 12.30 -14.44
N LEU A 81 -1.79 10.98 -14.33
CA LEU A 81 -1.90 10.23 -13.08
C LEU A 81 -0.53 9.84 -12.49
N ALA A 82 0.58 10.24 -13.13
CA ALA A 82 1.95 9.93 -12.74
C ALA A 82 2.59 11.07 -11.93
#